data_AF-A0A0D0E1A2-F1
#
_entry.id   AF-A0A0D0E1A2-F1
#
_cell.length_a   1.000
_cell.length_b   1.000
_cell.length_c   1.000
_cell.angle_alpha   90.00
_cell.angle_beta   90.00
_cell.angle_gamma   90.00
#
_symmetry.space_group_name_H-M   'P 1'
#
loop_
_entity.id
_entity.type
_entity.pdbx_description
1 polymer ?
#
loop_
_entity_poly.entity_id
_entity_poly.type
_entity_poly.pdbx_seq_one_letter_code
_entity_poly.pdbx_strand_id
1 'polypeptide(L)' 'MPPHTSQEMREHMAHWHEQLGKSTPEISELASCSEQTVRNVLRLHGKYGAAPNPLSWPQGGP' A
#
# COMPACT_ATOMS: atom_id res chain seq x y z
N MET A 1 11.43 -5.97 -11.18
CA MET A 1 10.75 -5.87 -9.87
C MET A 1 11.57 -4.89 -9.04
N PRO A 2 11.02 -3.87 -8.35
CA PRO A 2 11.85 -3.05 -7.45
C PRO A 2 12.23 -3.95 -6.26
N PRO A 3 13.51 -4.36 -6.10
CA PRO A 3 13.84 -5.52 -5.27
C PRO A 3 14.07 -5.24 -3.77
N HIS A 4 13.93 -4.01 -3.25
CA HIS A 4 14.59 -3.66 -1.98
C HIS A 4 13.72 -3.08 -0.87
N THR A 5 12.39 -3.05 -1.01
CA THR A 5 11.53 -2.71 0.12
C THR A 5 11.01 -3.99 0.77
N SER A 6 11.52 -4.28 1.97
CA SER A 6 10.99 -5.31 2.86
C SER A 6 9.48 -5.18 2.98
N GLN A 7 8.79 -6.30 3.15
CA GLN A 7 7.33 -6.31 3.25
C GLN A 7 6.82 -5.35 4.34
N GLU A 8 7.50 -5.33 5.49
CA GLU A 8 7.20 -4.39 6.58
C GLU A 8 7.28 -2.92 6.15
N MET A 9 8.26 -2.56 5.32
CA MET A 9 8.38 -1.18 4.81
C MET A 9 7.19 -0.82 3.92
N ARG A 10 6.69 -1.76 3.13
CA ARG A 10 5.51 -1.55 2.28
C ARG A 10 4.24 -1.37 3.11
N GLU A 11 4.10 -2.15 4.17
CA GLU A 11 2.99 -2.04 5.12
C GLU A 11 3.04 -0.71 5.90
N HIS A 12 4.23 -0.25 6.30
CA HIS A 12 4.40 1.08 6.91
C HIS A 12 4.05 2.21 5.94
N MET A 13 4.47 2.12 4.67
CA MET A 13 4.12 3.12 3.65
C MET A 13 2.59 3.20 3.43
N ALA A 14 1.91 2.05 3.39
CA ALA A 14 0.46 1.99 3.30
C ALA A 14 -0.21 2.56 4.56
N HIS A 15 0.27 2.19 5.76
CA HIS A 15 -0.23 2.70 7.02
C HIS A 15 -0.09 4.23 7.13
N TRP A 16 1.07 4.78 6.77
CA TRP A 16 1.29 6.23 6.76
C TRP A 16 0.37 6.97 5.79
N HIS A 17 0.07 6.36 4.64
CA HIS A 17 -0.83 6.93 3.66
C HIS A 17 -2.31 6.84 4.08
N GLU A 18 -2.76 5.67 4.54
CA GLU A 18 -4.18 5.41 4.84
C GLU A 18 -4.59 5.90 6.24
N GLN A 19 -3.75 5.68 7.27
CA GLN A 19 -4.11 6.02 8.65
C GLN A 19 -3.66 7.42 9.06
N LEU A 20 -2.48 7.86 8.60
CA LEU A 20 -1.96 9.21 8.91
C LEU A 20 -2.23 10.24 7.81
N GLY A 21 -2.76 9.83 6.65
CA GLY A 21 -3.06 10.74 5.54
C GLY A 21 -1.82 11.43 4.95
N LYS A 22 -0.63 10.84 5.12
CA LYS A 22 0.63 11.44 4.67
C LYS A 22 0.74 11.44 3.15
N SER A 23 1.33 12.51 2.63
CA SER A 23 1.55 12.63 1.19
C SER A 23 2.68 11.73 0.71
N THR A 24 2.64 11.32 -0.57
CA THR A 24 3.70 10.54 -1.21
C THR A 24 5.12 11.10 -1.00
N PRO A 25 5.39 12.42 -1.16
CA PRO A 25 6.70 13.00 -0.86
C PRO A 25 7.14 12.78 0.59
N GLU A 26 6.27 13.03 1.58
CA GLU A 26 6.61 12.79 2.99
C GLU A 26 6.94 11.33 3.27
N ILE A 27 6.15 10.41 2.70
CA ILE A 27 6.39 8.96 2.84
C ILE A 27 7.72 8.57 2.17
N SER A 28 8.09 9.22 1.06
CA SER A 28 9.34 8.98 0.36
C SER A 28 10.55 9.39 1.21
N GLU A 29 10.44 10.51 1.93
CA GLU A 29 11.47 10.98 2.86
C GLU A 29 11.57 10.06 4.08
N LEU A 30 10.42 9.66 4.66
CA LEU A 30 10.38 8.74 5.81
C LEU A 30 10.93 7.35 5.49
N ALA A 31 10.62 6.83 4.31
CA ALA A 31 11.10 5.51 3.85
C ALA A 31 12.51 5.57 3.23
N SER A 32 13.11 6.77 3.14
CA SER A 32 14.38 7.01 2.43
C SER A 32 14.41 6.37 1.03
N CYS A 33 13.30 6.54 0.29
CA CYS A 33 13.06 5.94 -1.02
C CYS A 33 12.55 6.98 -2.00
N SER A 34 12.65 6.72 -3.29
CA SER A 34 12.05 7.60 -4.31
C SER A 34 10.52 7.59 -4.24
N GLU A 35 9.89 8.73 -4.50
CA GLU A 35 8.42 8.84 -4.61
C GLU A 35 7.81 7.84 -5.59
N GLN A 36 8.53 7.52 -6.67
CA GLN A 36 8.09 6.51 -7.64
C GLN A 36 7.94 5.12 -7.02
N THR A 37 8.82 4.75 -6.08
CA THR A 37 8.72 3.52 -5.30
C THR A 37 7.49 3.56 -4.40
N VAL A 38 7.26 4.68 -3.71
CA VAL A 38 6.06 4.89 -2.88
C VAL A 38 4.79 4.71 -3.71
N ARG A 39 4.68 5.39 -4.85
CA ARG A 39 3.51 5.26 -5.75
C ARG A 39 3.30 3.84 -6.24
N ASN A 40 4.39 3.14 -6.58
CA ASN A 40 4.28 1.76 -7.03
C ASN A 40 3.82 0.83 -5.90
N VAL A 41 4.34 1.03 -4.68
CA VAL A 41 3.93 0.29 -3.47
C VAL A 41 2.47 0.58 -3.14
N LEU A 42 2.05 1.84 -3.08
CA LEU A 42 0.66 2.22 -2.80
C LEU A 42 -0.29 1.73 -3.89
N ARG A 43 0.12 1.75 -5.16
CA ARG A 43 -0.67 1.22 -6.27
C ARG A 43 -0.83 -0.30 -6.18
N LEU A 44 0.24 -1.01 -5.82
CA LEU A 44 0.17 -2.46 -5.56
C LEU A 44 -0.69 -2.72 -4.33
N HIS A 45 -0.48 -1.99 -3.23
CA HIS A 45 -1.25 -2.12 -2.01
C HIS A 45 -2.72 -1.75 -2.19
N GLY A 46 -3.10 -0.76 -2.99
CA GLY A 46 -4.52 -0.51 -3.31
C GLY A 46 -5.12 -1.61 -4.17
N LYS A 47 -4.33 -2.20 -5.08
CA LYS A 47 -4.76 -3.30 -5.96
C LYS A 47 -4.84 -4.66 -5.24
N TYR A 48 -4.09 -4.85 -4.14
CA TYR A 48 -4.05 -6.09 -3.33
C TYR A 48 -4.67 -5.94 -1.93
N GLY A 49 -4.80 -4.73 -1.42
CA GLY A 49 -5.46 -4.35 -0.16
C GLY A 49 -6.95 -4.12 -0.34
N ALA A 50 -7.39 -3.94 -1.59
CA ALA A 50 -8.74 -4.26 -2.04
C ALA A 50 -8.79 -5.67 -2.66
N ALA A 51 -7.99 -6.62 -2.19
CA ALA A 51 -8.51 -7.97 -2.21
C ALA A 51 -9.78 -7.91 -1.36
N PRO A 52 -11.00 -8.07 -1.92
CA PRO A 52 -12.08 -8.52 -1.08
C PRO A 52 -11.50 -9.76 -0.40
N ASN A 53 -11.38 -9.70 0.93
CA ASN A 53 -11.13 -10.88 1.72
C ASN A 53 -11.89 -12.03 1.04
N PRO A 54 -11.25 -13.13 0.62
CA PRO A 54 -11.93 -14.18 -0.13
C PRO A 54 -13.08 -14.84 0.67
N LEU A 55 -13.22 -14.48 1.95
CA LEU A 55 -14.34 -14.80 2.83
C LEU A 55 -15.41 -13.69 2.95
N SER A 56 -15.18 -12.51 2.37
CA SER A 56 -16.10 -11.36 2.31
C SER A 56 -16.87 -11.31 0.99
N TRP A 57 -17.11 -12.46 0.35
CA TRP A 57 -18.15 -12.56 -0.66
C TRP A 57 -19.49 -12.60 0.09
N PRO A 58 -20.39 -11.61 -0.06
CA PRO A 58 -21.80 -11.88 0.19
C PRO A 58 -22.24 -12.85 -0.92
N GLN A 59 -22.13 -14.15 -0.63
CA GLN A 59 -22.71 -15.18 -1.45
C GLN A 59 -24.23 -15.08 -1.25
N GLY A 60 -24.92 -14.49 -2.23
CA GLY A 60 -26.37 -14.60 -2.36
C GLY A 60 -27.13 -13.29 -2.53
N GLY A 61 -27.20 -12.82 -3.77
CA GLY A 61 -28.45 -12.35 -4.36
C GLY A 61 -28.48 -12.92 -5.79
N PRO A 62 -29.63 -13.29 -6.37
CA PRO A 62 -31.03 -13.09 -5.99
C PRO A 62 -31.71 -14.31 -5.33
#